data_AF-A0A1I1C4H9-F1
#
_entry.id   AF-A0A1I1C4H9-F1
#
_cell.length_a   1.000
_cell.length_b   1.000
_cell.length_c   1.000
_cell.angle_alpha   90.00
_cell.angle_beta   90.00
_cell.angle_gamma   90.00
#
_symmetry.space_group_name_H-M   'P 1'
#
loop_
_entity.id
_entity.type
_entity.pdbx_description
1 polymer ?
#
loop_
_entity_poly.entity_id
_entity_poly.type
_entity_poly.pdbx_seq_one_letter_code
_entity_poly.pdbx_strand_id
1 'polypeptide(L)' 'MLYFLLKFLHMIGACVLLGTGAGIAFFMLIAHQTGKASTIAPVARIVVLADFLFTATAVVVQPITGVALPGMRATR' A
#
# COMPACT_ATOMS: atom_id res chain seq x y z
N MET A 1 13.24 20.37 -9.55
CA MET A 1 12.35 19.38 -10.21
C MET A 1 12.29 18.08 -9.43
N LEU A 2 13.44 17.41 -9.22
CA LEU A 2 13.52 16.10 -8.58
C LEU A 2 12.87 16.02 -7.18
N TYR A 3 13.06 17.02 -6.32
CA TYR A 3 12.40 17.09 -5.01
C TYR A 3 10.86 16.98 -5.10
N PHE A 4 10.23 17.71 -6.03
CA PHE A 4 8.78 17.67 -6.22
C PHE A 4 8.32 16.30 -6.72
N LEU A 5 9.10 15.67 -7.60
CA LEU A 5 8.82 14.33 -8.11
C LEU A 5 8.89 13.28 -6.99
N LEU A 6 9.93 13.30 -6.15
CA LEU A 6 10.05 12.38 -5.02
C LEU A 6 8.92 12.58 -4.01
N LYS A 7 8.60 13.84 -3.69
CA LYS A 7 7.51 14.16 -2.76
C LYS A 7 6.16 13.67 -3.29
N PHE A 8 5.92 13.85 -4.59
CA PHE A 8 4.73 13.34 -5.26
C PHE A 8 4.67 11.81 -5.22
N LEU A 9 5.76 11.12 -5.57
CA LEU A 9 5.81 9.66 -5.58
C LEU A 9 5.63 9.07 -4.17
N HIS A 10 6.26 9.67 -3.15
CA HIS A 10 6.10 9.28 -1.76
C HIS A 10 4.63 9.39 -1.33
N MET A 11 4.02 10.56 -1.54
CA MET A 11 2.65 10.85 -1.12
C MET A 11 1.62 9.96 -1.85
N ILE A 12 1.73 9.82 -3.17
CA ILE A 12 0.85 8.94 -3.94
C ILE A 12 1.05 7.48 -3.55
N GLY A 13 2.29 7.03 -3.38
CA GLY A 13 2.55 5.66 -2.93
C GLY A 13 1.94 5.37 -1.56
N ALA A 14 2.00 6.32 -0.62
CA ALA A 14 1.35 6.18 0.69
C ALA A 14 -0.19 6.14 0.56
N CYS A 15 -0.78 7.00 -0.28
CA CYS A 15 -2.22 6.97 -0.56
C CYS A 15 -2.66 5.63 -1.20
N VAL A 16 -1.87 5.09 -2.13
CA VAL A 16 -2.15 3.80 -2.77
C VAL A 16 -2.09 2.68 -1.73
N LEU A 17 -1.05 2.64 -0.88
CA LEU A 17 -0.94 1.61 0.16
C LEU A 17 -2.12 1.66 1.14
N LEU A 18 -2.49 2.86 1.62
CA LEU A 18 -3.62 3.02 2.52
C LEU A 18 -4.96 2.68 1.85
N GLY A 19 -5.19 3.17 0.63
CA GLY A 19 -6.45 2.95 -0.09
C GLY A 19 -6.66 1.49 -0.48
N THR A 20 -5.61 0.84 -0.99
CA THR A 20 -5.65 -0.59 -1.35
C THR A 20 -5.80 -1.46 -0.09
N GLY A 21 -5.03 -1.17 0.97
CA GLY A 21 -5.15 -1.84 2.26
C GLY A 21 -6.55 -1.77 2.86
N ALA A 22 -7.18 -0.59 2.83
CA ALA A 22 -8.56 -0.42 3.28
C ALA A 22 -9.55 -1.21 2.42
N GLY A 23 -9.40 -1.19 1.09
CA GLY A 23 -10.27 -1.92 0.17
C GLY A 23 -10.20 -3.44 0.36
N ILE A 24 -9.01 -4.01 0.45
CA ILE A 24 -8.85 -5.47 0.64
C ILE A 24 -9.32 -5.91 2.04
N ALA A 25 -9.12 -5.08 3.07
CA ALA A 25 -9.64 -5.35 4.41
C ALA A 25 -11.17 -5.35 4.41
N PHE A 26 -11.80 -4.42 3.69
CA PHE A 26 -13.25 -4.40 3.51
C PHE A 26 -13.76 -5.68 2.83
N PHE A 27 -13.14 -6.12 1.73
CA PHE A 27 -13.55 -7.37 1.07
C PHE A 27 -13.41 -8.59 1.98
N MET A 28 -12.33 -8.67 2.75
CA MET A 28 -12.15 -9.74 3.72
C MET A 28 -13.22 -9.69 4.83
N LEU A 29 -13.56 -8.51 5.34
CA LEU A 29 -14.60 -8.31 6.36
C LEU A 29 -15.98 -8.78 5.85
N ILE A 30 -16.36 -8.40 4.63
CA ILE A 30 -17.63 -8.82 4.03
C ILE A 30 -17.64 -10.33 3.78
N ALA A 31 -16.55 -10.91 3.27
CA ALA A 31 -16.45 -12.35 3.07
C ALA A 31 -16.53 -13.11 4.41
N HIS A 32 -15.86 -12.61 5.45
CA HIS A 32 -15.86 -13.21 6.78
C HIS A 32 -17.24 -13.18 7.44
N GLN A 33 -18.02 -12.12 7.24
CA GLN A 33 -19.40 -12.02 7.74
C GLN A 33 -20.33 -13.11 7.17
N THR A 34 -20.00 -13.72 6.02
CA THR A 34 -20.81 -14.81 5.47
C THR A 34 -20.76 -16.10 6.30
N GLY A 35 -19.72 -16.27 7.13
CA GLY A 35 -19.48 -17.50 7.91
C GLY A 35 -19.20 -18.75 7.07
N LYS A 36 -19.12 -18.63 5.74
CA LYS A 36 -18.96 -19.76 4.81
C LYS A 36 -17.52 -19.84 4.32
N ALA A 37 -16.85 -20.93 4.65
CA ALA A 37 -15.48 -21.19 4.21
C ALA A 37 -15.34 -21.15 2.66
N SER A 38 -16.37 -21.58 1.94
CA SER A 38 -16.42 -21.54 0.47
C SER A 38 -16.35 -20.13 -0.13
N THR A 39 -16.71 -19.10 0.64
CA THR A 39 -16.61 -17.69 0.24
C THR A 39 -15.36 -17.04 0.79
N ILE A 40 -15.00 -17.35 2.03
CA ILE A 40 -13.84 -16.76 2.71
C ILE A 40 -12.53 -17.18 2.03
N ALA A 41 -12.35 -18.47 1.74
CA ALA A 41 -11.08 -18.99 1.22
C ALA A 41 -10.64 -18.35 -0.13
N PRO A 42 -11.49 -18.27 -1.17
CA PRO A 42 -11.08 -17.63 -2.43
C PRO A 42 -10.83 -16.12 -2.27
N VAL A 43 -11.63 -15.41 -1.47
CA VAL A 43 -11.42 -13.98 -1.20
C VAL A 43 -10.12 -13.75 -0.45
N ALA A 44 -9.86 -14.52 0.60
CA ALA A 44 -8.62 -14.45 1.38
C ALA A 44 -7.38 -14.66 0.50
N ARG A 45 -7.44 -15.59 -0.47
CA ARG A 45 -6.32 -15.82 -1.40
C ARG A 45 -5.99 -14.57 -2.23
N ILE A 46 -7.01 -13.87 -2.73
CA ILE A 46 -6.84 -12.64 -3.51
C ILE A 46 -6.35 -11.51 -2.60
N VAL A 47 -6.92 -11.38 -1.40
CA VAL A 47 -6.53 -10.37 -0.40
C VAL A 47 -5.06 -10.51 -0.02
N VAL A 48 -4.59 -11.72 0.28
CA VAL A 48 -3.17 -11.97 0.64
C VAL A 48 -2.25 -11.65 -0.53
N LEU A 49 -2.63 -12.02 -1.76
CA LEU A 49 -1.83 -11.72 -2.94
C LEU A 49 -1.74 -10.21 -3.21
N ALA A 50 -2.85 -9.51 -3.06
CA ALA A 50 -2.90 -8.06 -3.20
C ALA A 50 -2.09 -7.35 -2.10
N ASP A 51 -2.28 -7.73 -0.83
CA ASP A 51 -1.55 -7.17 0.31
C ASP A 51 -0.04 -7.36 0.15
N PHE A 52 0.39 -8.57 -0.23
CA PHE A 52 1.79 -8.86 -0.48
C PHE A 52 2.37 -7.96 -1.58
N LEU A 53 1.67 -7.83 -2.71
CA LEU A 53 2.15 -7.01 -3.83
C LEU A 53 2.31 -5.52 -3.44
N PHE A 54 1.31 -4.95 -2.77
CA PHE A 54 1.35 -3.53 -2.40
C PHE A 54 2.32 -3.26 -1.25
N THR A 55 2.31 -4.10 -0.22
CA THR A 55 3.18 -3.95 0.94
C THR A 55 4.64 -4.20 0.57
N ALA A 56 4.96 -5.24 -0.22
CA ALA A 56 6.34 -5.48 -0.66
C ALA A 56 6.87 -4.31 -1.52
N THR A 57 6.05 -3.80 -2.43
CA THR A 57 6.43 -2.63 -3.25
C THR A 57 6.64 -1.39 -2.38
N ALA A 58 5.75 -1.14 -1.41
CA ALA A 58 5.87 -0.01 -0.50
C ALA A 58 7.08 -0.10 0.44
N VAL A 59 7.41 -1.29 0.94
CA VAL A 59 8.60 -1.54 1.76
C VAL A 59 9.88 -1.13 1.04
N VAL A 60 9.93 -1.21 -0.28
CA VAL A 60 11.07 -0.73 -1.07
C VAL A 60 10.95 0.77 -1.40
N VAL A 61 9.83 1.18 -1.99
CA VAL A 61 9.67 2.53 -2.55
C VAL A 61 9.54 3.62 -1.48
N GLN A 62 8.83 3.35 -0.38
CA GLN A 62 8.56 4.35 0.66
C GLN A 62 9.82 4.73 1.45
N PRO A 63 10.69 3.81 1.89
CA PRO A 63 11.95 4.19 2.56
C PRO A 63 12.91 4.94 1.65
N ILE A 64 13.05 4.53 0.38
CA ILE A 64 13.93 5.21 -0.59
C ILE A 64 13.49 6.66 -0.76
N THR A 65 12.20 6.88 -1.01
CA THR A 65 11.66 8.24 -1.18
C THR A 65 11.66 9.04 0.13
N GLY A 66 11.40 8.39 1.27
CA GLY A 66 11.36 9.01 2.59
C GLY A 66 12.74 9.47 3.10
N VAL A 67 13.80 8.69 2.90
CA VAL A 67 15.17 9.07 3.29
C VAL A 67 15.76 10.11 2.33
N ALA A 68 15.41 10.07 1.05
CA ALA A 68 15.90 11.03 0.07
C ALA A 68 15.30 12.45 0.25
N LEU A 69 14.07 12.58 0.78
CA LEU A 69 13.39 13.88 0.91
C LEU A 69 14.10 14.89 1.83
N PRO A 70 14.51 14.53 3.07
CA PRO A 70 15.17 15.46 3.99
C PRO A 70 16.49 16.03 3.45
N GLY A 71 17.32 15.18 2.83
CA GLY A 71 18.62 15.58 2.27
C GLY A 71 18.48 16.61 1.14
N MET A 72 17.40 16.56 0.37
CA MET A 72 17.11 17.51 -0.71
C MET A 72 16.48 18.83 -0.23
N ARG A 73 15.91 18.85 0.98
CA ARG A 73 15.36 20.08 1.59
C ARG A 73 16.45 20.93 2.25
N ALA A 74 17.52 20.30 2.74
CA ALA A 74 18.66 20.97 3.39
C ALA A 74 19.64 21.64 2.41
N THR A 75 19.52 21.39 1.10
CA THR A 75 20.38 21.96 0.04
C THR A 75 19.80 23.23 -0.58
N ARG A 76 18.79 23.85 0.05
CA ARG A 76 18.22 25.16 -0.31
C ARG A 76 18.20 26.09 0.89
#